data_AF-A0A662DL91-F1
#
_entry.id   AF-A0A662DL91-F1
#
_cell.length_a   1.000
_cell.length_b   1.000
_cell.length_c   1.000
_cell.angle_alpha   90.00
_cell.angle_beta   90.00
_cell.angle_gamma   90.00
#
_symmetry.space_group_name_H-M   'P 1'
#
loop_
_entity.id
_entity.type
_entity.pdbx_description
1 polymer ?
#
loop_
_entity_poly.entity_id
_entity_poly.type
_entity_poly.pdbx_seq_one_letter_code
_entity_poly.pdbx_strand_id
1 'polypeptide(L)'
;MIICGSLNQITRNQLTRLIDKRVAGYLELDLSLILSVEKMDKLKSLLKKGESILDKKHNLIIATEYKKISKDKDQISSRIRQSLFYLVNHFINNYQLGGIVVSGGDTAMSLLDALSARELEIIDELEPLVPIGVIKGGKWEGMIVITKTGGFGGEDVFLKAVDYINRNRGAKIER
;
A
#
# COMPACT_ATOMS: atom_id res chain seq x y z
N MET A 1 2.12 0.06 6.62
CA MET A 1 0.95 0.42 5.80
C MET A 1 0.88 -0.50 4.60
N ILE A 2 -0.30 -0.83 4.11
CA ILE A 2 -0.49 -1.72 2.95
C ILE A 2 -1.29 -0.97 1.87
N ILE A 3 -0.79 -0.96 0.64
CA ILE A 3 -1.39 -0.24 -0.49
C ILE A 3 -1.64 -1.22 -1.62
N CYS A 4 -2.88 -1.32 -2.08
CA CYS A 4 -3.26 -2.25 -3.15
C CYS A 4 -4.04 -1.53 -4.24
N GLY A 5 -3.39 -1.25 -5.36
CA GLY A 5 -4.04 -0.76 -6.59
C GLY A 5 -4.49 -1.89 -7.53
N SER A 6 -4.15 -3.14 -7.21
CA SER A 6 -4.47 -4.29 -8.05
C SER A 6 -5.96 -4.64 -8.03
N LEU A 7 -6.55 -4.82 -9.22
CA LEU A 7 -7.90 -5.35 -9.41
C LEU A 7 -7.91 -6.90 -9.48
N ASN A 8 -6.86 -7.56 -9.01
CA ASN A 8 -6.72 -9.00 -9.08
C ASN A 8 -7.47 -9.69 -7.92
N GLN A 9 -8.25 -10.74 -8.23
CA GLN A 9 -9.04 -11.47 -7.24
C GLN A 9 -8.20 -12.18 -6.18
N ILE A 10 -7.04 -12.74 -6.55
CA ILE A 10 -6.13 -13.39 -5.59
C ILE A 10 -5.64 -12.36 -4.57
N THR A 11 -5.23 -11.17 -5.03
CA THR A 11 -4.84 -10.08 -4.12
C THR A 11 -5.99 -9.70 -3.17
N ARG A 12 -7.24 -9.68 -3.65
CA ARG A 12 -8.39 -9.40 -2.78
C ARG A 12 -8.62 -10.48 -1.73
N ASN A 13 -8.48 -11.75 -2.10
CA ASN A 13 -8.62 -12.86 -1.17
C ASN A 13 -7.52 -12.81 -0.09
N GLN A 14 -6.27 -12.51 -0.49
CA GLN A 14 -5.15 -12.29 0.43
C GLN A 14 -5.43 -11.14 1.42
N LEU A 15 -6.01 -10.02 0.96
CA LEU A 15 -6.39 -8.90 1.82
C LEU A 15 -7.52 -9.25 2.80
N THR A 16 -8.52 -9.99 2.34
CA THR A 16 -9.70 -10.37 3.15
C THR A 16 -9.26 -11.15 4.39
N ARG A 17 -8.31 -12.08 4.23
CA ARG A 17 -7.71 -12.80 5.36
C ARG A 17 -7.07 -11.89 6.41
N LEU A 18 -6.38 -10.83 5.97
CA LEU A 18 -5.76 -9.89 6.89
C LEU A 18 -6.80 -9.05 7.65
N ILE A 19 -7.89 -8.69 6.97
CA ILE A 19 -9.03 -7.96 7.56
C ILE A 19 -9.75 -8.84 8.59
N ASP A 20 -10.00 -10.11 8.26
CA ASP A 20 -10.68 -11.07 9.14
C ASP A 20 -9.88 -11.30 10.44
N LYS A 21 -8.55 -11.31 10.36
CA LYS A 21 -7.65 -11.38 11.52
C LYS A 21 -7.56 -10.07 12.32
N ARG A 22 -8.24 -9.00 11.89
CA ARG A 22 -8.26 -7.66 12.51
C ARG A 22 -6.87 -7.05 12.75
N VAL A 23 -5.90 -7.41 11.92
CA VAL A 23 -4.50 -6.94 12.03
C VAL A 23 -4.34 -5.51 11.52
N ALA A 24 -5.27 -5.04 10.68
CA ALA A 24 -5.26 -3.71 10.10
C ALA A 24 -6.67 -3.15 9.93
N GLY A 25 -6.81 -1.82 10.05
CA GLY A 25 -7.99 -1.12 9.58
C GLY A 25 -7.99 -1.03 8.04
N TYR A 26 -9.19 -0.96 7.46
CA TYR A 26 -9.40 -1.04 6.02
C TYR A 26 -10.04 0.23 5.45
N LEU A 27 -9.39 0.82 4.45
CA LEU A 27 -9.94 1.89 3.62
C LEU A 27 -10.12 1.38 2.20
N GLU A 28 -11.38 1.27 1.78
CA GLU A 28 -11.74 0.93 0.41
C GLU A 28 -11.89 2.19 -0.45
N LEU A 29 -11.24 2.21 -1.62
CA LEU A 29 -11.49 3.18 -2.68
C LEU A 29 -12.52 2.60 -3.65
N ASP A 30 -13.74 3.10 -3.55
CA ASP A 30 -14.83 2.85 -4.48
C ASP A 30 -14.55 3.53 -5.83
N LEU A 31 -14.59 2.74 -6.92
CA LEU A 31 -14.28 3.24 -8.26
C LEU A 31 -15.32 4.24 -8.75
N SER A 32 -16.57 4.09 -8.36
CA SER A 32 -17.68 4.98 -8.71
C SER A 32 -17.42 6.38 -8.14
N LEU A 33 -16.87 6.43 -6.92
CA LEU A 33 -16.59 7.68 -6.21
C LEU A 33 -15.36 8.41 -6.78
N ILE A 34 -14.28 7.69 -7.12
CA ILE A 34 -13.09 8.34 -7.71
C ILE A 34 -13.33 8.86 -9.13
N LEU A 35 -14.39 8.39 -9.78
CA LEU A 35 -14.81 8.85 -11.11
C LEU A 35 -15.79 10.03 -11.05
N SER A 36 -16.36 10.30 -9.88
CA SER A 36 -17.36 11.35 -9.65
C SER A 36 -16.75 12.75 -9.44
N VAL A 37 -17.59 13.79 -9.55
CA VAL A 37 -17.23 15.18 -9.23
C VAL A 37 -16.94 15.40 -7.73
N GLU A 38 -17.49 14.54 -6.86
CA GLU A 38 -17.30 14.60 -5.40
C GLU A 38 -16.02 13.91 -4.92
N LYS A 39 -15.15 13.46 -5.84
CA LYS A 39 -13.92 12.71 -5.55
C LYS A 39 -13.15 13.28 -4.36
N MET A 40 -12.91 14.59 -4.35
CA MET A 40 -12.08 15.23 -3.31
C MET A 40 -12.69 15.17 -1.92
N ASP A 41 -14.01 15.34 -1.78
CA ASP A 41 -14.67 15.29 -0.48
C ASP A 41 -14.68 13.86 0.07
N LYS A 42 -14.82 12.86 -0.80
CA LYS A 42 -14.68 11.46 -0.42
C LYS A 42 -13.25 11.11 -0.02
N LEU A 43 -12.24 11.59 -0.74
CA LEU A 43 -10.84 11.39 -0.34
C LEU A 43 -10.56 12.02 1.03
N LYS A 44 -11.06 13.23 1.29
CA LYS A 44 -10.96 13.85 2.63
C LYS A 44 -11.66 13.02 3.71
N SER A 45 -12.80 12.41 3.42
CA SER A 45 -13.48 11.50 4.35
C SER A 45 -12.64 10.25 4.64
N LEU A 46 -12.01 9.67 3.61
CA LEU A 46 -11.09 8.54 3.77
C LEU A 46 -9.84 8.91 4.57
N LEU A 47 -9.30 10.12 4.39
CA LEU A 47 -8.20 10.63 5.21
C LEU A 47 -8.58 10.64 6.69
N LYS A 48 -9.71 11.26 7.06
CA LYS A 48 -10.18 11.29 8.46
C LYS A 48 -10.35 9.90 9.06
N LYS A 49 -10.87 8.94 8.28
CA LYS A 49 -11.00 7.54 8.73
C LYS A 49 -9.63 6.89 8.94
N GLY A 50 -8.68 7.11 8.02
CA GLY A 50 -7.33 6.58 8.13
C GLY A 50 -6.54 7.18 9.29
N GLU A 51 -6.67 8.48 9.53
CA GLU A 51 -6.11 9.17 10.70
C GLU A 51 -6.59 8.49 11.98
N SER A 52 -7.91 8.30 12.13
CA SER A 52 -8.46 7.60 13.30
C SER A 52 -7.93 6.18 13.51
N ILE A 53 -7.58 5.46 12.44
CA ILE A 53 -6.97 4.12 12.50
C ILE A 53 -5.51 4.23 12.95
N LEU A 54 -4.74 5.13 12.34
CA LEU A 54 -3.32 5.30 12.62
C LEU A 54 -3.05 5.91 13.99
N ASP A 55 -3.92 6.81 14.47
CA ASP A 55 -3.85 7.40 15.81
C ASP A 55 -3.98 6.33 16.90
N LYS A 56 -4.74 5.26 16.62
CA LYS A 56 -4.84 4.07 17.49
C LYS A 56 -3.63 3.13 17.37
N LYS A 57 -2.60 3.51 16.62
CA LYS A 57 -1.39 2.73 16.30
C LYS A 57 -1.68 1.40 15.58
N HIS A 58 -2.81 1.31 14.87
CA HIS A 58 -3.15 0.13 14.08
C HIS A 58 -2.50 0.20 12.69
N ASN A 59 -2.30 -0.97 12.06
CA ASN A 59 -1.92 -1.00 10.66
C ASN A 59 -3.07 -0.49 9.78
N LEU A 60 -2.74 0.10 8.64
CA LEU A 60 -3.70 0.62 7.67
C LEU A 60 -3.54 -0.09 6.33
N ILE A 61 -4.66 -0.59 5.79
CA ILE A 61 -4.79 -1.04 4.40
C ILE A 61 -5.55 0.03 3.63
N ILE A 62 -5.01 0.41 2.47
CA ILE A 62 -5.67 1.24 1.46
C ILE A 62 -5.76 0.41 0.19
N ALA A 63 -6.96 0.05 -0.25
CA ALA A 63 -7.13 -0.76 -1.44
C ALA A 63 -8.30 -0.29 -2.28
N THR A 64 -8.22 -0.50 -3.59
CA THR A 64 -9.37 -0.34 -4.48
C THR A 64 -10.35 -1.51 -4.35
N GLU A 65 -11.64 -1.27 -4.62
CA GLU A 65 -12.61 -2.34 -4.78
C GLU A 65 -12.22 -3.29 -5.92
N TYR A 66 -12.57 -4.58 -5.80
CA TYR A 66 -12.48 -5.48 -6.94
C TYR A 66 -13.60 -5.15 -7.93
N LYS A 67 -13.24 -4.79 -9.17
CA LYS A 67 -14.21 -4.60 -10.24
C LYS A 67 -13.62 -5.08 -11.56
N LYS A 68 -14.39 -5.85 -12.32
CA LYS A 68 -14.06 -6.15 -13.72
C LYS A 68 -14.25 -4.88 -14.54
N ILE A 69 -13.14 -4.30 -14.98
CA ILE A 69 -13.14 -3.12 -15.85
C ILE A 69 -12.88 -3.59 -17.28
N SER A 70 -13.83 -3.32 -18.18
CA SER A 70 -13.80 -3.74 -19.58
C SER A 70 -13.50 -2.61 -20.58
N LYS A 71 -13.69 -1.33 -20.19
CA LYS A 71 -13.40 -0.13 -21.01
C LYS A 71 -12.57 0.87 -20.19
N ASP A 72 -11.72 1.65 -20.87
CA ASP A 72 -10.88 2.73 -20.28
C ASP A 72 -9.97 2.30 -19.13
N LYS A 73 -9.45 1.07 -19.18
CA LYS A 73 -8.62 0.47 -18.14
C LYS A 73 -7.45 1.37 -17.73
N ASP A 74 -6.79 2.02 -18.68
CA ASP A 74 -5.63 2.88 -18.41
C ASP A 74 -6.02 4.19 -17.73
N GLN A 75 -7.11 4.84 -18.18
CA GLN A 75 -7.62 6.06 -17.56
C GLN A 75 -8.10 5.78 -16.13
N ILE A 76 -8.82 4.69 -15.91
CA ILE A 76 -9.29 4.31 -14.58
C ILE A 76 -8.11 3.95 -13.69
N SER A 77 -7.15 3.17 -14.17
CA SER A 77 -5.93 2.84 -13.43
C SER A 77 -5.15 4.10 -13.05
N SER A 78 -5.04 5.08 -13.95
CA SER A 78 -4.44 6.38 -13.66
C SER A 78 -5.17 7.13 -12.56
N ARG A 79 -6.51 7.19 -12.59
CA ARG A 79 -7.31 7.83 -11.54
C ARG A 79 -7.22 7.11 -10.19
N ILE A 80 -7.16 5.77 -10.19
CA ILE A 80 -6.91 4.97 -8.98
C ILE A 80 -5.55 5.36 -8.40
N ARG A 81 -4.49 5.33 -9.22
CA ARG A 81 -3.13 5.67 -8.79
C ARG A 81 -3.05 7.08 -8.20
N GLN A 82 -3.63 8.08 -8.87
CA GLN A 82 -3.67 9.45 -8.34
C GLN A 82 -4.37 9.54 -6.97
N SER A 83 -5.45 8.77 -6.80
CA SER A 83 -6.23 8.77 -5.56
C SER A 83 -5.47 8.05 -4.43
N LEU A 84 -4.85 6.91 -4.73
CA LEU A 84 -3.98 6.20 -3.79
C LEU A 84 -2.79 7.08 -3.40
N PHE A 85 -2.13 7.70 -4.38
CA PHE A 85 -1.02 8.61 -4.18
C PHE A 85 -1.39 9.77 -3.24
N TYR A 86 -2.54 10.41 -3.46
CA TYR A 86 -3.03 11.49 -2.59
C TYR A 86 -3.15 11.04 -1.13
N LEU A 87 -3.78 9.88 -0.88
CA LEU A 87 -3.96 9.34 0.46
C LEU A 87 -2.63 8.95 1.11
N VAL A 88 -1.80 8.25 0.34
CA VAL A 88 -0.51 7.73 0.78
C VAL A 88 0.44 8.87 1.13
N ASN A 89 0.55 9.90 0.29
CA ASN A 89 1.38 11.07 0.55
C ASN A 89 0.95 11.82 1.82
N HIS A 90 -0.35 11.90 2.10
CA HIS A 90 -0.85 12.46 3.36
C HIS A 90 -0.35 11.65 4.55
N PHE A 91 -0.59 10.34 4.57
CA PHE A 91 -0.24 9.53 5.74
C PHE A 91 1.26 9.42 5.95
N ILE A 92 2.03 9.26 4.90
CA ILE A 92 3.49 9.18 4.98
C ILE A 92 4.05 10.47 5.58
N ASN A 93 3.57 11.65 5.17
CA ASN A 93 4.10 12.91 5.70
C ASN A 93 3.67 13.25 7.14
N ASN A 94 2.57 12.68 7.62
CA ASN A 94 2.01 13.00 8.94
C ASN A 94 2.20 11.90 9.99
N TYR A 95 2.60 10.69 9.59
CA TYR A 95 2.76 9.54 10.48
C TYR A 95 4.10 8.85 10.29
N GLN A 96 4.71 8.42 11.40
CA GLN A 96 5.88 7.55 11.36
C GLN A 96 5.43 6.12 11.05
N LEU A 97 5.72 5.67 9.83
CA LEU A 97 5.40 4.31 9.39
C LEU A 97 6.57 3.37 9.66
N GLY A 98 6.28 2.15 10.12
CA GLY A 98 7.30 1.10 10.27
C GLY A 98 7.77 0.49 8.94
N GLY A 99 6.99 0.69 7.87
CA GLY A 99 7.25 0.15 6.54
C GLY A 99 5.99 0.16 5.67
N ILE A 100 6.18 -0.11 4.38
CA ILE A 100 5.12 -0.10 3.38
C ILE A 100 5.09 -1.42 2.62
N VAL A 101 3.91 -1.98 2.45
CA VAL A 101 3.66 -3.11 1.53
C VAL A 101 2.85 -2.59 0.37
N VAL A 102 3.27 -2.82 -0.85
CA VAL A 102 2.58 -2.34 -2.05
C VAL A 102 2.32 -3.48 -3.02
N SER A 103 1.07 -3.60 -3.51
CA SER A 103 0.71 -4.56 -4.53
C SER A 103 0.27 -3.90 -5.84
N GLY A 104 0.96 -4.28 -6.92
CA GLY A 104 0.82 -3.74 -8.27
C GLY A 104 2.06 -2.96 -8.70
N GLY A 105 2.60 -3.25 -9.88
CA GLY A 105 3.82 -2.62 -10.41
C GLY A 105 3.70 -1.10 -10.52
N ASP A 106 2.70 -0.61 -11.24
CA ASP A 106 2.48 0.83 -11.37
C ASP A 106 2.21 1.52 -10.02
N THR A 107 1.54 0.83 -9.09
CA THR A 107 1.29 1.37 -7.75
C THR A 107 2.58 1.48 -6.95
N ALA A 108 3.48 0.51 -7.06
CA ALA A 108 4.80 0.55 -6.44
C ALA A 108 5.65 1.69 -7.02
N MET A 109 5.63 1.87 -8.34
CA MET A 109 6.35 2.95 -9.02
C MET A 109 5.84 4.33 -8.55
N SER A 110 4.52 4.56 -8.59
CA SER A 110 3.93 5.81 -8.12
C SER A 110 4.19 6.07 -6.64
N LEU A 111 4.28 5.03 -5.81
CA LEU A 111 4.64 5.16 -4.40
C LEU A 111 6.09 5.64 -4.23
N LEU A 112 7.03 5.03 -4.96
CA LEU A 112 8.45 5.41 -4.88
C LEU A 112 8.65 6.85 -5.37
N ASP A 113 7.93 7.26 -6.42
CA ASP A 113 7.89 8.65 -6.86
C ASP A 113 7.34 9.58 -5.77
N ALA A 114 6.27 9.18 -5.06
CA ALA A 114 5.68 9.95 -3.95
C ALA A 114 6.66 10.19 -2.81
N LEU A 115 7.47 9.18 -2.56
CA LEU A 115 8.49 9.20 -1.53
C LEU A 115 9.72 10.01 -1.95
N SER A 116 9.81 10.43 -3.21
CA SER A 116 11.05 10.93 -3.80
C SER A 116 12.21 9.98 -3.53
N ALA A 117 11.93 8.67 -3.52
CA ALA A 117 12.92 7.63 -3.25
C ALA A 117 13.90 7.60 -4.43
N ARG A 118 15.18 7.85 -4.15
CA ARG A 118 16.21 7.82 -5.19
C ARG A 118 16.60 6.40 -5.57
N GLU A 119 16.57 5.52 -4.57
CA GLU A 119 17.00 4.14 -4.71
C GLU A 119 16.20 3.26 -3.74
N LEU A 120 15.85 2.08 -4.22
CA LEU A 120 15.30 0.99 -3.43
C LEU A 120 16.28 -0.19 -3.52
N GLU A 121 17.11 -0.38 -2.49
CA GLU A 121 18.04 -1.51 -2.41
C GLU A 121 17.21 -2.76 -2.09
N ILE A 122 17.17 -3.73 -2.99
CA ILE A 122 16.56 -5.04 -2.73
C ILE A 122 17.50 -5.83 -1.84
N ILE A 123 17.03 -6.22 -0.67
CA ILE A 123 17.85 -6.88 0.37
C ILE A 123 17.51 -8.36 0.52
N ASP A 124 16.28 -8.76 0.20
CA ASP A 124 15.79 -10.12 0.34
C ASP A 124 14.46 -10.30 -0.41
N GLU A 125 13.87 -11.49 -0.33
CA GLU A 125 12.49 -11.77 -0.72
C GLU A 125 11.70 -12.36 0.46
N LEU A 126 10.49 -11.84 0.69
CA LEU A 126 9.60 -12.34 1.74
C LEU A 126 9.12 -13.75 1.43
N GLU A 127 8.82 -13.97 0.16
CA GLU A 127 8.47 -15.25 -0.49
C GLU A 127 8.87 -15.14 -1.96
N PRO A 128 8.90 -16.25 -2.73
CA PRO A 128 9.26 -16.21 -4.14
C PRO A 128 8.49 -15.12 -4.89
N LEU A 129 9.22 -14.20 -5.54
CA LEU A 129 8.67 -13.09 -6.33
C LEU A 129 7.93 -12.02 -5.49
N VAL A 130 8.25 -11.91 -4.20
CA VAL A 130 7.79 -10.86 -3.28
C VAL A 130 8.99 -10.13 -2.65
N PRO A 131 9.63 -9.19 -3.36
CA PRO A 131 10.86 -8.56 -2.91
C PRO A 131 10.68 -7.69 -1.66
N ILE A 132 11.69 -7.72 -0.80
CA ILE A 132 11.90 -6.81 0.32
C ILE A 132 13.00 -5.84 -0.09
N GLY A 133 12.68 -4.55 -0.08
CA GLY A 133 13.65 -3.49 -0.32
C GLY A 133 13.69 -2.47 0.81
N VAL A 134 14.73 -1.64 0.77
CA VAL A 134 14.98 -0.56 1.73
C VAL A 134 15.28 0.70 0.95
N ILE A 135 14.61 1.80 1.29
CA ILE A 135 14.88 3.09 0.65
C ILE A 135 16.27 3.59 1.07
N LYS A 136 17.06 4.01 0.08
CA LYS A 136 18.34 4.69 0.27
C LYS A 136 18.25 6.15 -0.16
N GLY A 137 18.77 7.01 0.70
CA GLY A 137 18.79 8.45 0.61
C GLY A 137 17.46 9.13 0.95
N GLY A 138 17.55 10.44 1.18
CA GLY A 138 16.40 11.31 1.34
C GLY A 138 15.69 11.17 2.68
N LYS A 139 14.44 11.65 2.74
CA LYS A 139 13.63 11.73 3.97
C LYS A 139 13.28 10.35 4.56
N TRP A 140 13.30 9.31 3.73
CA TRP A 140 12.78 7.97 4.06
C TRP A 140 13.87 6.89 4.10
N GLU A 141 15.13 7.29 4.25
CA GLU A 141 16.26 6.37 4.44
C GLU A 141 15.93 5.28 5.47
N GLY A 142 16.21 4.03 5.11
CA GLY A 142 15.98 2.87 5.98
C GLY A 142 14.53 2.37 6.00
N MET A 143 13.58 3.02 5.33
CA MET A 143 12.20 2.53 5.31
C MET A 143 12.10 1.24 4.49
N ILE A 144 11.54 0.20 5.13
CA ILE A 144 11.26 -1.09 4.50
C ILE A 144 10.08 -0.93 3.53
N VAL A 145 10.27 -1.39 2.29
CA VAL A 145 9.24 -1.47 1.24
C VAL A 145 9.18 -2.89 0.73
N ILE A 146 8.03 -3.54 0.88
CA ILE A 146 7.75 -4.88 0.34
C ILE A 146 6.87 -4.70 -0.89
N THR A 147 7.32 -5.21 -2.04
CA THR A 147 6.57 -5.10 -3.30
C THR A 147 6.01 -6.45 -3.72
N LYS A 148 4.80 -6.45 -4.30
CA LYS A 148 4.15 -7.68 -4.76
C LYS A 148 3.43 -7.46 -6.08
N THR A 149 3.69 -8.32 -7.07
CA THR A 149 2.87 -8.34 -8.30
C THR A 149 1.43 -8.77 -7.99
N GLY A 150 0.47 -8.25 -8.74
CA GLY A 150 -0.95 -8.63 -8.60
C GLY A 150 -1.12 -10.13 -8.78
N GLY A 151 -1.75 -10.79 -7.80
CA GLY A 151 -1.98 -12.24 -7.80
C GLY A 151 -0.80 -13.16 -7.51
N PHE A 152 0.37 -12.60 -7.14
CA PHE A 152 1.52 -13.39 -6.68
C PHE A 152 1.49 -13.56 -5.15
N GLY A 153 2.36 -14.43 -4.62
CA GLY A 153 2.50 -14.70 -3.19
C GLY A 153 1.48 -15.69 -2.63
N GLY A 154 1.76 -16.19 -1.43
CA GLY A 154 0.87 -17.11 -0.74
C GLY A 154 -0.41 -16.44 -0.23
N GLU A 155 -1.32 -17.24 0.31
CA GLU A 155 -2.57 -16.74 0.90
C GLU A 155 -2.35 -15.78 2.07
N ASP A 156 -1.25 -15.97 2.82
CA ASP A 156 -0.86 -15.17 3.98
C ASP A 156 0.21 -14.11 3.66
N VAL A 157 0.48 -13.80 2.38
CA VAL A 157 1.57 -12.88 1.98
C VAL A 157 1.54 -11.54 2.73
N PHE A 158 0.36 -10.93 2.87
CA PHE A 158 0.24 -9.65 3.56
C PHE A 158 0.41 -9.77 5.08
N LEU A 159 0.04 -10.91 5.66
CA LEU A 159 0.26 -11.17 7.08
C LEU A 159 1.76 -11.32 7.36
N LYS A 160 2.44 -12.15 6.55
CA LYS A 160 3.91 -12.32 6.61
C LYS A 160 4.62 -10.98 6.44
N ALA A 161 4.16 -10.13 5.52
CA ALA A 161 4.74 -8.82 5.27
C ALA A 161 4.60 -7.88 6.49
N VAL A 162 3.43 -7.87 7.13
CA VAL A 162 3.21 -7.10 8.36
C VAL A 162 4.12 -7.60 9.49
N ASP A 163 4.20 -8.92 9.68
CA ASP A 163 5.04 -9.53 10.71
C ASP A 163 6.52 -9.22 10.48
N TYR A 164 6.99 -9.33 9.23
CA TYR A 164 8.36 -8.97 8.85
C TYR A 164 8.67 -7.52 9.20
N ILE A 165 7.81 -6.58 8.79
CA ILE A 165 7.99 -5.16 9.09
C ILE A 165 8.02 -4.94 10.61
N ASN A 166 7.10 -5.54 11.36
CA ASN A 166 7.02 -5.37 12.81
C ASN A 166 8.27 -5.88 13.54
N ARG A 167 8.86 -6.99 13.08
CA ARG A 167 10.11 -7.54 13.64
C ARG A 167 11.35 -6.70 13.32
N ASN A 168 11.34 -5.99 12.19
CA ASN A 168 12.48 -5.23 11.68
C ASN A 168 12.31 -3.70 11.79
N ARG A 169 11.33 -3.22 12.56
CA ARG A 169 11.12 -1.77 12.76
C ARG A 169 12.35 -1.13 13.40
N GLY A 170 12.93 -0.15 12.72
CA GLY A 170 14.06 0.63 13.27
C GLY A 170 15.36 -0.17 13.41
N ALA A 171 15.42 -1.38 12.86
CA ALA A 171 16.70 -2.07 12.71
C ALA A 171 17.58 -1.22 11.78
N LYS A 172 18.76 -0.84 12.24
CA LYS A 172 19.84 -0.50 11.31
C LYS A 172 20.08 -1.80 10.55
N ILE A 173 19.69 -1.82 9.28
CA ILE A 173 20.00 -2.92 8.38
C ILE A 173 21.50 -2.79 8.11
N GLU A 174 22.28 -3.32 9.05
CA GLU A 174 23.73 -3.38 8.96
C GLU A 174 24.09 -4.45 7.93
N ARG A 175 25.01 -4.09 7.03
CA ARG A 175 25.56 -4.96 5.99
C ARG A 175 26.39 -6.08 6.57
#